data_AF-A0A9E5YFY3-F1
#
_entry.id   AF-A0A9E5YFY3-F1
#
_cell.length_a   1.000
_cell.length_b   1.000
_cell.length_c   1.000
_cell.angle_alpha   90.00
_cell.angle_beta   90.00
_cell.angle_gamma   90.00
#
_symmetry.space_group_name_H-M   'P 1'
#
loop_
_entity.id
_entity.type
_entity.pdbx_description
1 polymer ?
#
loop_
_entity_poly.entity_id
_entity_poly.type
_entity_poly.pdbx_seq_one_letter_code
_entity_poly.pdbx_strand_id
1 'polypeptide(L)'
;TLGNLPLSIISAFSDVVSYLRLFAVGYASVIVANSFNNMAMEAGFGSIASGLGAAFILFFGHALNIALGIIAVVVHGIRLNMLEFSGHLGMQWSGREYKPFKE
;
A
#
# COMPACT_ATOMS: atom_id res chain seq x y z
N THR A 1 19.25 22.44 22.21
CA THR A 1 18.14 23.08 21.49
C THR A 1 18.52 23.63 20.12
N LEU A 2 19.79 23.96 19.80
CA LEU A 2 20.24 24.11 18.39
C LEU A 2 20.91 22.85 17.82
N GLY A 3 21.66 22.09 18.64
CA GLY A 3 22.38 20.89 18.19
C GLY A 3 21.50 19.69 17.81
N ASN A 4 20.22 19.67 18.21
CA ASN A 4 19.28 18.58 17.88
C ASN A 4 18.40 18.90 16.66
N LEU A 5 18.47 20.12 16.12
CA LEU A 5 17.77 20.52 14.89
C LEU A 5 18.09 19.60 13.69
N PRO A 6 19.35 19.27 13.38
CA PRO A 6 19.65 18.41 12.23
C PRO A 6 19.05 17.00 12.40
N LEU A 7 19.10 16.44 13.61
CA LEU A 7 18.50 15.14 13.93
C LEU A 7 16.97 15.19 13.82
N SER A 8 16.35 16.27 14.28
CA SER A 8 14.89 16.45 14.21
C SER A 8 14.39 16.63 12.77
N ILE A 9 15.17 17.28 11.90
CA ILE A 9 14.85 17.41 10.47
C ILE A 9 14.97 16.06 9.77
N ILE A 10 16.02 15.29 10.08
CA ILE A 10 16.21 13.94 9.52
C ILE A 10 15.08 13.00 9.97
N SER A 11 14.66 13.07 11.24
CA SER A 11 13.53 12.24 11.72
C SER A 11 12.23 12.64 11.02
N ALA A 12 11.93 13.94 10.91
CA ALA A 12 10.72 14.42 10.22
C ALA A 12 10.70 13.99 8.75
N PHE A 13 11.84 14.00 8.06
CA PHE A 13 11.95 13.47 6.70
C PHE A 13 11.71 11.96 6.63
N SER A 14 12.26 11.20 7.58
CA SER A 14 12.04 9.76 7.69
C SER A 14 10.56 9.42 7.87
N ASP A 15 9.86 10.20 8.69
CA ASP A 15 8.42 10.04 8.92
C ASP A 15 7.63 10.29 7.62
N VAL A 16 7.92 11.39 6.90
CA VAL A 16 7.28 11.70 5.61
C VAL A 16 7.50 10.58 4.57
N VAL A 17 8.71 10.04 4.47
CA VAL A 17 9.01 8.93 3.55
C VAL A 17 8.28 7.64 3.94
N SER A 18 8.07 7.40 5.24
CA SER A 18 7.28 6.26 5.73
C SER A 18 5.83 6.31 5.23
N TYR A 19 5.20 7.50 5.28
CA TYR A 19 3.84 7.74 4.81
C TYR A 19 3.72 7.81 3.27
N LEU A 20 4.76 8.25 2.58
CA LEU A 20 4.81 8.26 1.11
C LEU A 20 4.54 6.86 0.53
N ARG A 21 4.81 5.79 1.26
CA ARG A 21 4.55 4.43 0.79
C ARG A 21 3.08 4.14 0.52
N LEU A 22 2.18 4.65 1.37
CA LEU A 22 0.74 4.48 1.16
C LEU A 22 0.28 5.29 -0.06
N PHE A 23 0.81 6.50 -0.22
CA PHE A 23 0.60 7.35 -1.39
C PHE A 23 1.10 6.66 -2.69
N ALA A 24 2.31 6.10 -2.68
CA ALA A 24 2.91 5.43 -3.83
C ALA A 24 2.09 4.21 -4.27
N VAL A 25 1.56 3.43 -3.33
CA VAL A 25 0.62 2.33 -3.61
C VAL A 25 -0.67 2.83 -4.26
N GLY A 26 -1.25 3.93 -3.76
CA GLY A 26 -2.43 4.54 -4.36
C GLY A 26 -2.17 5.08 -5.77
N TYR A 27 -1.03 5.75 -5.97
CA TYR A 27 -0.62 6.26 -7.27
C TYR A 27 -0.40 5.12 -8.28
N ALA A 28 0.26 4.03 -7.87
CA ALA A 28 0.44 2.86 -8.71
C ALA A 28 -0.90 2.25 -9.16
N SER A 29 -1.90 2.18 -8.27
CA SER A 29 -3.24 1.69 -8.60
C SER A 29 -3.93 2.54 -9.68
N VAL A 30 -3.77 3.87 -9.64
CA VAL A 30 -4.32 4.77 -10.66
C VAL A 30 -3.66 4.53 -12.02
N ILE A 31 -2.33 4.37 -12.05
CA ILE A 31 -1.59 4.10 -13.28
C ILE A 31 -2.00 2.75 -13.89
N VAL A 32 -2.12 1.71 -13.07
CA VAL A 32 -2.59 0.39 -13.52
C VAL A 32 -3.99 0.46 -14.12
N ALA A 33 -4.92 1.17 -13.48
CA ALA A 33 -6.26 1.39 -14.03
C ALA A 33 -6.23 2.13 -15.38
N ASN A 34 -5.37 3.14 -15.51
CA ASN A 34 -5.19 3.87 -16.77
C ASN A 34 -4.63 2.97 -17.87
N SER A 35 -3.64 2.12 -17.58
CA SER A 35 -3.09 1.17 -18.54
C SER A 35 -4.12 0.17 -19.06
N PHE A 36 -4.99 -0.36 -18.19
CA PHE A 36 -6.08 -1.24 -18.62
C PHE A 36 -7.11 -0.50 -19.47
N ASN A 37 -7.42 0.75 -19.14
CA ASN A 37 -8.32 1.59 -19.95
C ASN A 37 -7.76 1.83 -21.35
N ASN A 38 -6.45 2.13 -21.47
CA ASN A 38 -5.81 2.33 -22.76
C ASN A 38 -5.80 1.04 -23.59
N MET A 39 -5.52 -0.10 -22.96
CA MET A 39 -5.56 -1.42 -23.61
C MET A 39 -6.98 -1.77 -24.11
N ALA A 40 -8.01 -1.45 -23.34
CA ALA A 40 -9.40 -1.64 -23.75
C ALA A 40 -9.81 -0.70 -24.89
N MET A 41 -9.28 0.52 -24.92
CA MET A 41 -9.49 1.47 -26.02
C MET A 41 -8.80 1.02 -27.31
N GLU A 42 -7.60 0.46 -27.21
CA GLU A 42 -6.83 -0.09 -28.34
C GLU A 42 -7.49 -1.35 -28.94
N ALA A 43 -8.16 -2.16 -28.11
CA ALA A 43 -8.96 -3.30 -28.59
C ALA A 43 -10.14 -2.87 -29.50
N GLY A 44 -10.55 -1.59 -29.44
CA GLY A 44 -11.51 -0.97 -30.35
C GLY A 44 -12.98 -1.40 -30.14
N PHE A 45 -13.90 -0.48 -30.41
CA PHE A 45 -15.36 -0.73 -30.33
C PHE A 45 -16.02 -1.02 -31.69
N GLY A 46 -15.22 -1.34 -32.71
CA GLY A 46 -15.69 -1.47 -34.10
C GLY A 46 -16.59 -2.68 -34.38
N SER A 47 -16.61 -3.68 -33.49
CA SER A 47 -17.46 -4.88 -33.62
C SER A 47 -18.00 -5.31 -32.24
N ILE A 48 -19.14 -5.98 -32.20
CA ILE A 48 -19.68 -6.58 -30.97
C ILE A 48 -18.65 -7.51 -30.31
N ALA A 49 -17.85 -8.23 -31.11
CA ALA A 49 -16.80 -9.11 -30.60
C ALA A 49 -15.65 -8.33 -29.93
N SER A 50 -15.27 -7.17 -30.48
CA SER A 50 -14.20 -6.33 -29.93
C SER A 50 -14.66 -5.57 -28.68
N GLY A 51 -15.93 -5.13 -28.65
CA GLY A 51 -16.56 -4.55 -27.46
C GLY A 51 -16.68 -5.54 -26.29
N LEU A 52 -17.03 -6.81 -26.57
CA LEU A 52 -17.02 -7.88 -25.57
C LEU A 52 -15.61 -8.15 -25.03
N GLY A 53 -14.59 -8.14 -25.89
CA GLY A 53 -13.19 -8.26 -25.49
C GLY A 53 -12.74 -7.11 -24.58
N ALA A 54 -13.05 -5.87 -24.94
CA ALA A 54 -12.75 -4.67 -24.14
C ALA A 54 -13.45 -4.70 -22.77
N ALA A 55 -14.73 -5.10 -22.73
CA ALA A 55 -15.47 -5.24 -21.47
C ALA A 55 -14.87 -6.29 -20.54
N PHE A 56 -14.41 -7.43 -21.09
CA PHE A 56 -13.73 -8.47 -20.31
C PHE A 56 -12.40 -7.98 -19.74
N ILE A 57 -11.59 -7.30 -20.56
CA ILE A 57 -10.31 -6.71 -20.13
C ILE A 57 -10.52 -5.68 -19.01
N LEU A 58 -11.52 -4.80 -19.15
CA LEU A 58 -11.85 -3.81 -18.12
C LEU A 58 -12.32 -4.47 -16.82
N PHE A 59 -13.23 -5.44 -16.91
CA PHE A 59 -13.73 -6.16 -15.74
C PHE A 59 -12.60 -6.85 -14.98
N PHE A 60 -11.75 -7.60 -15.69
CA PHE A 60 -10.62 -8.30 -15.09
C PHE A 60 -9.57 -7.32 -14.55
N GLY A 61 -9.23 -6.26 -15.30
CA GLY A 61 -8.27 -5.25 -14.90
C GLY A 61 -8.69 -4.49 -13.64
N HIS A 62 -9.96 -4.11 -13.53
CA HIS A 62 -10.48 -3.46 -12.32
C HIS A 62 -10.58 -4.43 -11.14
N ALA A 63 -11.00 -5.67 -11.36
CA ALA A 63 -11.03 -6.69 -10.30
C ALA A 63 -9.64 -6.94 -9.71
N LEU A 64 -8.63 -7.09 -10.57
CA LEU A 64 -7.24 -7.24 -10.15
C LEU A 64 -6.73 -6.00 -9.41
N ASN A 65 -7.02 -4.80 -9.91
CA ASN A 65 -6.60 -3.55 -9.29
C ASN A 65 -7.17 -3.40 -7.85
N ILE A 66 -8.44 -3.76 -7.64
CA ILE A 66 -9.07 -3.75 -6.32
C ILE A 66 -8.43 -4.79 -5.39
N ALA A 67 -8.20 -6.02 -5.88
CA ALA A 67 -7.56 -7.07 -5.09
C ALA A 67 -6.14 -6.67 -4.65
N LEU A 68 -5.34 -6.12 -5.58
CA LEU A 68 -4.00 -5.60 -5.30
C LEU A 68 -4.05 -4.44 -4.30
N GLY A 69 -5.02 -3.54 -4.42
CA GLY A 69 -5.23 -2.43 -3.49
C GLY A 69 -5.49 -2.90 -2.06
N ILE A 70 -6.37 -3.89 -1.88
CA ILE A 70 -6.69 -4.45 -0.56
C ILE A 70 -5.46 -5.10 0.07
N ILE A 71 -4.75 -5.94 -0.68
CA ILE A 71 -3.54 -6.63 -0.19
C ILE A 71 -2.46 -5.59 0.16
N ALA A 72 -2.28 -4.58 -0.68
CA ALA A 72 -1.30 -3.52 -0.47
C ALA A 72 -1.59 -2.76 0.83
N VAL A 73 -2.84 -2.35 1.07
CA VAL A 73 -3.24 -1.64 2.30
C VAL A 73 -3.00 -2.49 3.55
N VAL A 74 -3.36 -3.78 3.53
CA VAL A 74 -3.16 -4.68 4.68
C VAL A 74 -1.68 -4.83 5.03
N VAL A 75 -0.84 -5.16 4.04
CA VAL A 75 0.61 -5.37 4.26
C VAL A 75 1.31 -4.07 4.67
N HIS A 76 0.94 -2.95 4.04
CA HIS A 76 1.54 -1.66 4.34
C HIS A 76 1.07 -1.10 5.68
N GLY A 77 -0.18 -1.34 6.07
CA GLY A 77 -0.75 -0.99 7.37
C GLY A 77 -0.10 -1.74 8.52
N ILE A 78 0.15 -3.05 8.37
CA ILE A 78 0.87 -3.86 9.39
C ILE A 78 2.28 -3.31 9.60
N ARG A 79 2.97 -2.92 8.52
CA ARG A 79 4.31 -2.36 8.62
C ARG A 79 4.33 -1.04 9.39
N LEU A 80 3.37 -0.15 9.13
CA LEU A 80 3.26 1.12 9.83
C LEU A 80 2.88 0.89 11.31
N ASN A 81 1.94 -0.01 11.59
CA ASN A 81 1.55 -0.36 12.96
C ASN A 81 2.72 -0.96 13.77
N MET A 82 3.57 -1.75 13.13
CA MET A 82 4.73 -2.37 13.79
C MET A 82 5.91 -1.42 13.96
N LEU A 83 6.18 -0.53 13.00
CA LEU A 83 7.32 0.39 13.06
C LEU A 83 7.02 1.70 13.81
N GLU A 84 5.88 2.35 13.58
CA GLU A 84 5.58 3.66 14.16
C GLU A 84 4.93 3.53 15.55
N PHE A 85 4.09 2.51 15.78
CA PHE A 85 3.49 2.29 17.11
C PHE A 85 4.49 1.68 18.09
N SER A 86 5.32 0.71 17.66
CA SER A 86 6.36 0.13 18.52
C SER A 86 7.51 1.10 18.82
N GLY A 87 7.85 1.98 17.85
CA GLY A 87 8.89 2.98 18.00
C GLY A 87 8.52 4.11 18.97
N HIS A 88 7.31 4.64 18.87
CA HIS A 88 6.84 5.71 19.77
C HIS A 88 6.42 5.22 21.16
N LEU A 89 6.01 3.96 21.32
CA LEU A 89 5.67 3.39 22.63
C LEU A 89 6.90 2.97 23.45
N GLY A 90 8.11 3.00 22.89
CA GLY A 90 9.31 2.51 23.58
C GLY A 90 9.21 1.02 23.97
N MET A 91 8.32 0.26 23.32
CA MET A 91 8.17 -1.16 23.57
C MET A 91 9.40 -1.90 23.05
N GLN A 92 10.32 -2.18 23.96
CA GLN A 92 11.29 -3.24 23.77
C GLN A 92 10.48 -4.54 23.71
N TRP A 93 10.52 -5.26 22.60
CA TRP A 93 9.94 -6.61 22.47
C TRP A 93 10.70 -7.66 23.33
N SER A 94 11.17 -7.25 24.51
CA SER A 94 11.74 -8.07 25.57
C SER A 94 10.64 -8.30 26.61
N GLY A 95 9.65 -9.11 26.25
CA GLY A 95 8.63 -9.62 27.17
C GLY A 95 8.90 -11.09 27.47
N ARG A 96 8.92 -11.49 28.74
CA ARG A 96 8.88 -12.91 29.12
C ARG A 96 7.47 -13.44 28.86
N GLU A 97 7.37 -14.53 28.10
CA GLU A 97 6.13 -15.26 27.91
C GLU A 97 5.59 -15.73 29.28
N TYR A 98 4.40 -15.27 29.66
CA TYR A 98 3.75 -15.69 30.90
C TYR A 98 3.27 -17.12 30.74
N LYS A 99 3.95 -18.07 31.40
CA LYS A 99 3.50 -19.47 31.53
C LYS A 99 2.85 -19.61 32.91
N PRO A 100 1.52 -19.55 33.04
CA PRO A 100 0.86 -19.86 34.30
C PRO A 100 1.14 -21.32 34.68
N PHE A 101 1.10 -21.61 35.98
CA PHE A 101 1.29 -22.96 36.49
C PHE A 101 0.31 -23.91 35.80
N LYS A 102 0.85 -24.82 34.98
CA LYS A 102 0.13 -26.00 34.54
C LYS A 102 0.08 -26.93 35.75
N GLU A 103 -1.12 -27.23 36.21
CA GLU A 103 -1.37 -28.38 37.08
C GLU A 103 -0.95 -29.68 36.38
#